data_AF-A0A957RJ13-F1
#
_entry.id   AF-A0A957RJ13-F1
#
_cell.length_a   1.000
_cell.length_b   1.000
_cell.length_c   1.000
_cell.angle_alpha   90.00
_cell.angle_beta   90.00
_cell.angle_gamma   90.00
#
_symmetry.space_group_name_H-M   'P 1'
#
loop_
_entity.id
_entity.type
_entity.pdbx_description
1 polymer ?
#
loop_
_entity_poly.entity_id
_entity_poly.type
_entity_poly.pdbx_seq_one_letter_code
_entity_poly.pdbx_strand_id
1 'polypeptide(L)'
;LTLTEMYNVLERLRALEAADANLQSPNLQSPPLTAKERTIHDQGLVAVLKQIHDDLDAAVAETYGWPADLPDGEILQRLVDLNARRAAEEAAGVIRWLRPEYQQPRAGIEPVQPALVEEVAAAPAAGAALLAWPVSMPEQARAVRGVLGAAGVPLSA
;
A
#
# COMPACT_ATOMS: atom_id res chain seq x y z
N LEU A 1 -21.59 -17.15 -2.93
CA LEU A 1 -21.29 -15.85 -3.54
C LEU A 1 -20.11 -15.24 -2.81
N THR A 2 -19.00 -15.02 -3.50
CA THR A 2 -17.80 -14.35 -2.95
C THR A 2 -17.59 -13.00 -3.63
N LEU A 3 -16.85 -12.08 -2.99
CA LEU A 3 -16.50 -10.79 -3.60
C LEU A 3 -15.74 -10.98 -4.91
N THR A 4 -14.77 -11.90 -4.96
CA THR A 4 -14.00 -12.18 -6.18
C THR A 4 -14.89 -12.64 -7.33
N GLU A 5 -15.88 -13.50 -7.07
CA GLU A 5 -16.85 -13.89 -8.10
C GLU A 5 -17.68 -12.71 -8.61
N MET A 6 -18.12 -11.82 -7.71
CA MET A 6 -18.86 -10.61 -8.09
C MET A 6 -18.02 -9.68 -8.99
N TYR A 7 -16.76 -9.44 -8.62
CA TYR A 7 -15.86 -8.60 -9.42
C TYR A 7 -15.50 -9.24 -10.76
N ASN A 8 -15.34 -10.57 -10.82
CA ASN A 8 -15.14 -11.25 -12.11
C ASN A 8 -16.35 -11.04 -13.05
N VAL A 9 -17.58 -11.09 -12.52
CA VAL A 9 -18.79 -10.83 -13.30
C VAL A 9 -18.92 -9.35 -13.68
N LEU A 10 -18.52 -8.43 -12.80
CA LEU A 10 -18.46 -6.99 -13.10
C LEU A 10 -17.53 -6.71 -14.28
N GLU A 11 -16.33 -7.28 -14.28
CA GLU A 11 -15.36 -7.11 -15.38
C GLU A 11 -15.87 -7.74 -16.68
N ARG A 12 -16.54 -8.91 -16.60
CA ARG A 12 -17.23 -9.50 -17.76
C ARG A 12 -18.31 -8.57 -18.32
N LEU A 13 -19.08 -7.91 -17.46
CA LEU A 13 -20.12 -6.97 -17.86
C LEU A 13 -19.52 -5.71 -18.52
N ARG A 14 -18.47 -5.13 -17.96
CA ARG A 14 -17.73 -4.00 -18.56
C ARG A 14 -17.14 -4.35 -19.93
N ALA A 15 -16.55 -5.53 -20.07
CA ALA A 15 -16.01 -6.00 -21.34
C ALA A 15 -17.09 -6.19 -22.42
N LEU A 16 -18.29 -6.64 -22.03
CA LEU A 16 -19.43 -6.76 -22.94
C LEU A 16 -19.90 -5.37 -23.42
N GLU A 17 -20.07 -4.42 -22.51
CA GLU A 17 -20.45 -3.03 -22.85
C GLU A 17 -19.42 -2.37 -23.77
N ALA A 18 -18.13 -2.55 -23.50
CA ALA A 18 -17.05 -2.02 -24.34
C ALA A 18 -17.01 -2.65 -25.73
N ALA A 19 -17.36 -3.94 -25.84
CA ALA A 19 -17.49 -4.63 -27.13
C ALA A 19 -18.71 -4.12 -27.92
N ASP A 20 -19.84 -3.88 -27.25
CA ASP A 20 -21.06 -3.34 -27.86
C ASP A 20 -20.89 -1.88 -28.32
N ALA A 21 -20.10 -1.08 -27.59
CA ALA A 21 -19.77 0.29 -27.99
C ALA A 21 -18.88 0.35 -29.25
N ASN A 22 -18.03 -0.66 -29.46
CA ASN A 22 -17.16 -0.78 -30.63
C ASN A 22 -17.86 -1.51 -31.79
N LEU A 23 -18.95 -0.93 -32.32
CA LEU A 23 -19.77 -1.43 -33.44
C LEU A 23 -19.04 -1.67 -34.79
N GLN A 24 -17.71 -1.55 -34.83
CA GLN A 24 -16.90 -1.55 -36.06
C GLN A 24 -16.42 -2.93 -36.51
N SER A 25 -16.80 -4.02 -35.84
CA SER A 25 -16.44 -5.39 -36.28
C SER A 25 -17.57 -6.40 -36.02
N PRO A 26 -18.44 -6.67 -37.02
CA PRO A 26 -19.60 -7.55 -36.85
C PRO A 26 -19.29 -9.03 -36.60
N ASN A 27 -18.02 -9.46 -36.72
CA ASN A 27 -17.59 -10.86 -36.56
C ASN A 27 -16.95 -11.19 -35.21
N LEU A 28 -16.86 -10.24 -34.27
CA LEU A 28 -16.26 -10.46 -32.95
C LEU A 28 -17.27 -10.13 -31.83
N GLN A 29 -18.43 -10.79 -31.85
CA GLN A 29 -19.41 -10.67 -30.75
C GLN A 29 -18.89 -11.42 -29.53
N SER A 30 -18.70 -10.70 -28.43
CA SER A 30 -18.38 -11.32 -27.15
C SER A 30 -19.56 -12.16 -26.64
N PRO A 31 -19.34 -13.40 -26.16
CA PRO A 31 -20.44 -14.26 -25.72
C PRO A 31 -21.12 -13.65 -24.48
N PRO A 32 -22.48 -13.68 -24.43
CA PRO A 32 -23.24 -13.10 -23.32
C PRO A 32 -22.94 -13.82 -22.00
N LEU A 33 -23.37 -13.23 -20.88
CA LEU A 33 -23.23 -13.84 -19.55
C LEU A 33 -23.84 -15.24 -19.52
N THR A 34 -23.04 -16.20 -19.04
CA THR A 34 -23.45 -17.58 -18.79
C THR A 34 -24.51 -17.65 -17.69
N ALA A 35 -25.20 -18.79 -17.56
CA ALA A 35 -26.21 -18.99 -16.51
C ALA A 35 -25.64 -18.83 -15.09
N LYS A 36 -24.38 -19.25 -14.88
CA LYS A 36 -23.68 -19.07 -13.60
C LYS A 36 -23.37 -17.60 -13.34
N GLU A 37 -22.81 -16.90 -14.32
CA GLU A 37 -22.51 -15.46 -14.21
C GLU A 37 -23.79 -14.64 -14.00
N ARG A 38 -24.90 -15.01 -14.65
CA ARG A 38 -26.21 -14.38 -14.43
C ARG A 38 -26.71 -14.56 -13.01
N THR A 39 -26.61 -15.77 -12.46
CA THR A 39 -26.96 -16.02 -11.05
C THR A 39 -26.15 -15.14 -10.11
N ILE A 40 -24.84 -15.00 -10.37
CA ILE A 40 -23.95 -14.13 -9.58
C ILE A 40 -24.30 -12.65 -9.77
N HIS A 41 -24.59 -12.22 -11.00
CA HIS A 41 -25.02 -10.86 -11.33
C HIS A 41 -26.26 -10.47 -10.51
N ASP A 42 -27.26 -11.34 -10.47
CA ASP A 42 -28.54 -11.07 -9.82
C ASP A 42 -28.41 -11.13 -8.30
N GLN A 43 -27.72 -12.14 -7.75
CA GLN A 43 -27.51 -12.27 -6.30
C GLN A 43 -26.57 -11.19 -5.74
N GLY A 44 -25.56 -10.79 -6.52
CA GLY A 44 -24.58 -9.79 -6.14
C GLY A 44 -24.98 -8.35 -6.50
N LEU A 45 -26.14 -8.15 -7.14
CA LEU A 45 -26.59 -6.84 -7.64
C LEU A 45 -25.50 -6.12 -8.44
N VAL A 46 -24.83 -6.85 -9.34
CA VAL A 46 -23.60 -6.38 -10.00
C VAL A 46 -23.84 -5.11 -10.83
N ALA A 47 -25.03 -4.91 -11.40
CA ALA A 47 -25.39 -3.66 -12.06
C ALA A 47 -25.37 -2.44 -11.12
N VAL A 48 -25.86 -2.60 -9.89
CA VAL A 48 -25.84 -1.52 -8.88
C VAL A 48 -24.41 -1.28 -8.40
N LEU A 49 -23.65 -2.36 -8.18
CA LEU A 49 -22.22 -2.26 -7.85
C LEU A 49 -21.45 -1.48 -8.91
N LYS A 50 -21.70 -1.77 -10.20
CA LYS A 50 -21.09 -1.03 -11.32
C LYS A 50 -21.43 0.45 -11.24
N GLN A 51 -22.71 0.79 -11.12
CA GLN A 51 -23.15 2.19 -11.06
C GLN A 51 -22.45 2.95 -9.93
N ILE A 52 -22.35 2.35 -8.74
CA ILE A 52 -21.68 2.99 -7.58
C ILE A 52 -20.19 3.19 -7.84
N HIS A 53 -19.51 2.25 -8.50
CA HIS A 53 -18.10 2.41 -8.89
C HIS A 53 -17.95 3.52 -9.93
N ASP A 54 -18.78 3.53 -10.97
CA ASP A 54 -18.72 4.54 -12.03
C ASP A 54 -18.99 5.96 -11.45
N ASP A 55 -19.94 6.09 -10.51
CA ASP A 55 -20.22 7.33 -9.78
C ASP A 55 -19.03 7.77 -8.90
N LEU A 56 -18.40 6.82 -8.21
CA LEU A 56 -17.24 7.08 -7.36
C LEU A 56 -16.03 7.52 -8.20
N ASP A 57 -15.75 6.81 -9.29
CA ASP A 57 -14.63 7.11 -10.19
C ASP A 57 -14.79 8.51 -10.81
N ALA A 58 -16.00 8.89 -11.21
CA ALA A 58 -16.30 10.23 -11.70
C ALA A 58 -16.07 11.32 -10.63
N ALA A 59 -16.54 11.11 -9.39
CA ALA A 59 -16.33 12.07 -8.29
C ALA A 59 -14.85 12.18 -7.89
N VAL A 60 -14.11 11.07 -7.93
CA VAL A 60 -12.66 11.06 -7.70
C VAL A 60 -11.94 11.84 -8.81
N ALA A 61 -12.26 11.58 -10.07
CA ALA A 61 -11.68 12.30 -11.21
C ALA A 61 -11.94 13.81 -11.10
N GLU A 62 -13.17 14.21 -10.76
CA GLU A 62 -13.53 15.62 -10.51
C GLU A 62 -12.67 16.25 -9.41
N THR A 63 -12.46 15.54 -8.30
CA THR A 63 -11.63 16.01 -7.17
C THR A 63 -10.17 16.24 -7.58
N TYR A 64 -9.64 15.40 -8.47
CA TYR A 64 -8.31 15.58 -9.05
C TYR A 64 -8.28 16.59 -10.21
N GLY A 65 -9.44 17.09 -10.66
CA GLY A 65 -9.58 17.95 -11.84
C GLY A 65 -9.27 17.24 -13.16
N TRP A 66 -9.54 15.93 -13.22
CA TRP A 66 -9.27 15.06 -14.36
C TRP A 66 -10.55 14.69 -15.11
N PRO A 67 -10.49 14.46 -16.44
CA PRO A 67 -11.60 13.85 -17.16
C PRO A 67 -11.96 12.47 -16.59
N ALA A 68 -13.24 12.14 -16.51
CA ALA A 68 -13.73 10.87 -15.97
C ALA A 68 -13.48 9.67 -16.91
N ASP A 69 -13.27 9.93 -18.19
CA ASP A 69 -13.05 8.95 -19.26
C ASP A 69 -11.56 8.77 -19.65
N LEU A 70 -10.64 9.19 -18.76
CA LEU A 70 -9.21 9.01 -18.98
C LEU A 70 -8.85 7.51 -19.12
N PRO A 71 -7.99 7.14 -20.08
CA PRO A 71 -7.49 5.78 -20.17
C PRO A 71 -6.54 5.47 -18.99
N ASP A 72 -6.55 4.22 -18.52
CA ASP A 72 -5.74 3.76 -17.38
C ASP A 72 -4.27 4.18 -17.45
N GLY A 73 -3.66 4.09 -18.64
CA GLY A 73 -2.26 4.47 -18.84
C GLY A 73 -1.99 5.95 -18.54
N GLU A 74 -2.92 6.84 -18.87
CA GLU A 74 -2.79 8.26 -18.57
C GLU A 74 -3.05 8.55 -17.09
N ILE A 75 -4.03 7.87 -16.47
CA ILE A 75 -4.26 7.94 -15.03
C ILE A 75 -2.99 7.57 -14.26
N LEU A 76 -2.36 6.45 -14.63
CA LEU A 76 -1.12 5.98 -14.02
C LEU A 76 0.02 7.00 -14.18
N GLN A 77 0.19 7.56 -15.38
CA GLN A 77 1.22 8.56 -15.62
C GLN A 77 1.01 9.81 -14.74
N ARG A 78 -0.21 10.34 -14.70
CA ARG A 78 -0.56 11.51 -13.86
C ARG A 78 -0.34 11.23 -12.38
N LEU A 79 -0.65 10.03 -11.90
CA LEU A 79 -0.41 9.62 -10.52
C LEU A 79 1.08 9.53 -10.19
N VAL A 80 1.90 8.99 -11.10
CA VAL A 80 3.35 8.92 -10.92
C VAL A 80 3.96 10.32 -10.84
N ASP A 81 3.54 11.23 -11.73
CA ASP A 81 4.00 12.62 -11.73
C ASP A 81 3.57 13.36 -10.45
N LEU A 82 2.33 13.14 -10.00
CA LEU A 82 1.83 13.68 -8.75
C LEU A 82 2.59 13.15 -7.53
N ASN A 83 2.93 11.85 -7.54
CA ASN A 83 3.70 11.23 -6.48
C ASN A 83 5.11 11.82 -6.41
N ALA A 84 5.80 11.98 -7.54
CA ALA A 84 7.12 12.62 -7.59
C ALA A 84 7.09 14.05 -6.99
N ARG A 85 6.05 14.82 -7.29
CA ARG A 85 5.83 16.15 -6.69
C ARG A 85 5.60 16.07 -5.18
N ARG A 86 4.75 15.16 -4.71
CA ARG A 86 4.48 14.97 -3.28
C ARG A 86 5.73 14.52 -2.51
N ALA A 87 6.52 13.61 -3.09
CA ALA A 87 7.78 13.17 -2.49
C ALA A 87 8.78 14.35 -2.34
N ALA A 88 8.86 15.25 -3.32
CA ALA A 88 9.68 16.46 -3.21
C ALA A 88 9.16 17.43 -2.13
N GLU A 89 7.84 17.58 -1.99
CA GLU A 89 7.22 18.38 -0.92
C GLU A 89 7.52 17.79 0.47
N GLU A 90 7.37 16.47 0.62
CA GLU A 90 7.65 15.76 1.87
C GLU A 90 9.13 15.87 2.26
N ALA A 91 10.05 15.76 1.29
CA ALA A 91 11.48 15.98 1.50
C ALA A 91 11.79 17.43 1.95
N ALA A 92 10.96 18.40 1.54
CA ALA A 92 11.02 19.79 2.00
C ALA A 92 10.28 20.02 3.34
N GLY A 93 9.75 18.95 3.97
CA GLY A 93 9.03 19.00 5.24
C GLY A 93 7.54 19.34 5.13
N VAL A 94 6.99 19.40 3.93
CA VAL A 94 5.57 19.70 3.68
C VAL A 94 4.79 18.41 3.46
N ILE A 95 4.06 17.97 4.48
CA ILE A 95 3.29 16.71 4.44
C ILE A 95 1.80 17.03 4.32
N ARG A 96 1.22 16.93 3.12
CA ARG A 96 -0.15 17.42 2.84
C ARG A 96 -1.28 16.72 3.60
N TRP A 97 -1.12 15.45 3.95
CA TRP A 97 -2.13 14.71 4.74
C TRP A 97 -2.03 15.01 6.24
N LEU A 98 -0.92 15.61 6.69
CA LEU A 98 -0.69 16.02 8.06
C LEU A 98 -1.21 17.45 8.27
N ARG A 99 -1.96 17.67 9.36
CA ARG A 99 -2.45 19.02 9.67
C ARG A 99 -1.27 20.00 9.83
N PRO A 100 -1.39 21.26 9.38
CA PRO A 100 -0.27 22.22 9.41
C PRO A 100 0.38 22.37 10.80
N GLU A 101 -0.42 22.35 11.85
CA GLU A 101 0.03 22.42 13.25
C GLU A 101 0.93 21.25 13.67
N TYR A 102 0.84 20.11 12.99
CA TYR A 102 1.67 18.92 13.25
C TYR A 102 2.88 18.81 12.31
N GLN A 103 3.00 19.66 11.29
CA GLN A 103 4.16 19.71 10.40
C GLN A 103 5.36 20.44 11.03
N GLN A 104 5.12 21.20 12.11
CA GLN A 104 6.21 21.85 12.84
C GLN A 104 7.13 20.78 13.44
N PRO A 105 8.46 20.89 13.28
CA PRO A 105 9.38 20.11 14.09
C PRO A 105 9.02 20.43 15.53
N ARG A 106 8.51 19.45 16.28
CA ARG A 106 8.07 19.64 17.65
C ARG A 106 9.22 20.32 18.40
N ALA A 107 9.05 21.59 18.76
CA ALA A 107 10.13 22.39 19.33
C ALA A 107 10.69 21.65 20.55
N GLY A 108 11.91 21.11 20.41
CA GLY A 108 12.60 20.37 21.46
C GLY A 108 12.42 18.84 21.49
N ILE A 109 11.80 18.20 20.49
CA ILE A 109 11.86 16.74 20.32
C ILE A 109 12.49 16.43 18.97
N GLU A 110 13.76 16.04 19.00
CA GLU A 110 14.51 15.47 17.87
C GLU A 110 13.67 14.34 17.22
N PRO A 111 13.63 14.26 15.88
CA PRO A 111 12.93 13.18 15.19
C PRO A 111 13.50 11.82 15.61
N VAL A 112 12.70 11.01 16.30
CA VAL A 112 13.05 9.63 16.71
C VAL A 112 12.83 8.63 15.57
N GLN A 113 12.77 9.10 14.32
CA GLN A 113 12.95 8.19 13.19
C GLN A 113 14.45 8.14 12.92
N PRO A 114 15.17 7.08 13.35
CA PRO A 114 16.46 6.86 12.75
C PRO A 114 16.21 6.81 11.25
N ALA A 115 16.88 7.67 10.50
CA ALA A 115 17.07 7.42 9.08
C ALA A 115 17.46 5.94 8.96
N LEU A 116 16.85 5.21 8.03
CA LEU A 116 17.37 3.92 7.62
C LEU A 116 18.73 4.20 6.96
N VAL A 117 19.72 4.42 7.80
CA VAL A 117 21.11 4.31 7.44
C VAL A 117 21.25 2.82 7.17
N GLU A 118 21.40 2.43 5.92
CA GLU A 118 22.23 1.28 5.65
C GLU A 118 23.61 1.64 6.23
N GLU A 119 23.81 1.31 7.50
CA GLU A 119 25.12 1.21 8.09
C GLU A 119 25.85 0.18 7.23
N VAL A 120 26.59 0.67 6.24
CA VAL A 120 27.76 -0.04 5.75
C VAL A 120 28.67 -0.09 6.96
N ALA A 121 28.56 -1.18 7.72
CA ALA A 121 29.23 -1.35 9.00
C ALA A 121 30.70 -0.98 8.84
N ALA A 122 31.07 0.20 9.37
CA ALA A 122 32.45 0.49 9.62
C ALA A 122 32.93 -0.57 10.62
N ALA A 123 33.91 -1.37 10.20
CA ALA A 123 34.42 -2.50 10.98
C ALA A 123 34.68 -2.06 12.43
N PRO A 124 34.04 -2.68 13.43
CA PRO A 124 34.21 -2.26 14.81
C PRO A 124 35.67 -2.49 15.23
N ALA A 125 36.25 -1.46 15.86
CA ALA A 125 37.54 -1.53 16.51
C ALA A 125 37.54 -2.67 17.56
N ALA A 126 38.57 -3.51 17.50
CA ALA A 126 38.78 -4.64 18.39
C ALA A 126 38.84 -4.20 19.86
N GLY A 127 37.99 -4.76 20.72
CA GLY A 127 38.01 -4.37 22.13
C GLY A 127 37.01 -4.99 23.10
N ALA A 128 36.35 -6.10 22.81
CA ALA A 128 35.74 -6.96 23.82
C ALA A 128 35.50 -8.35 23.20
N ALA A 129 35.98 -9.41 23.83
CA ALA A 129 35.65 -10.77 23.41
C ALA A 129 34.14 -10.95 23.62
N LEU A 130 33.37 -10.84 22.53
CA LEU A 130 31.95 -11.17 22.52
C LEU A 130 31.81 -12.61 23.00
N LEU A 131 31.18 -12.80 24.17
CA LEU A 131 30.78 -14.12 24.61
C LEU A 131 29.82 -14.68 23.55
N ALA A 132 30.19 -15.80 22.94
CA ALA A 132 29.34 -16.46 21.95
C ALA A 132 28.01 -16.84 22.61
N TRP A 133 26.90 -16.45 21.99
CA TRP A 133 25.57 -16.73 22.52
C TRP A 133 25.29 -18.24 22.46
N PRO A 134 25.03 -18.92 23.59
CA PRO A 134 24.79 -20.35 23.59
C PRO A 134 23.52 -20.70 22.82
N VAL A 135 23.48 -21.84 22.13
CA VAL A 135 22.30 -22.27 21.36
C VAL A 135 21.27 -23.02 22.20
N SER A 136 21.64 -23.49 23.41
CA SER A 136 20.74 -24.22 24.29
C SER A 136 20.11 -23.32 25.35
N MET A 137 18.81 -23.50 25.58
CA MET A 137 18.04 -22.72 26.57
C MET A 137 18.67 -22.70 27.99
N PRO A 138 19.17 -23.82 28.54
CA PRO A 138 19.78 -23.82 29.87
C PRO A 138 21.09 -23.02 29.94
N GLU A 139 21.86 -22.98 28.85
CA GLU A 139 23.12 -22.24 28.78
C GLU A 139 22.88 -20.75 28.55
N GLN A 140 21.88 -20.38 27.75
CA GLN A 140 21.44 -19.00 27.59
C GLN A 140 21.02 -18.39 28.93
N ALA A 141 20.20 -19.11 29.71
CA ALA A 141 19.77 -18.65 31.03
C ALA A 141 20.96 -18.45 31.99
N ARG A 142 22.00 -19.31 31.92
CA ARG A 142 23.22 -19.14 32.71
C ARG A 142 24.05 -17.94 32.26
N ALA A 143 24.19 -17.74 30.96
CA ALA A 143 24.93 -16.61 30.38
C ALA A 143 24.30 -15.28 30.81
N VAL A 144 22.98 -15.14 30.68
CA VAL A 144 22.24 -13.94 31.10
C VAL A 144 22.38 -13.68 32.60
N ARG A 145 22.22 -14.70 33.44
CA ARG A 145 22.40 -14.54 34.90
C ARG A 145 23.83 -14.14 35.27
N GLY A 146 24.83 -14.66 34.58
CA GLY A 146 26.24 -14.29 34.80
C GLY A 146 26.48 -12.81 34.55
N VAL A 147 25.94 -12.29 33.43
CA VAL A 147 26.04 -10.86 33.09
C VAL A 147 25.29 -9.99 34.10
N LEU A 148 24.04 -10.35 34.43
CA LEU A 148 23.24 -9.60 35.41
C LEU A 148 23.86 -9.61 36.82
N GLY A 149 24.46 -10.73 37.23
CA GLY A 149 25.12 -10.85 38.53
C GLY A 149 26.42 -10.05 38.64
N ALA A 150 27.14 -9.89 37.52
CA ALA A 150 28.35 -9.08 37.45
C ALA A 150 28.05 -7.57 37.32
N ALA A 151 26.87 -7.22 36.80
CA ALA A 151 26.58 -5.85 36.40
C ALA A 151 26.49 -4.84 37.56
N GLY A 152 26.20 -5.26 38.80
CA GLY A 152 26.21 -4.40 40.01
C GLY A 152 25.25 -3.19 40.01
N VAL A 153 24.67 -2.85 38.87
CA VAL A 153 23.73 -1.77 38.59
C VAL A 153 22.67 -2.27 37.60
N PRO A 154 21.47 -1.67 37.59
CA PRO A 154 20.42 -2.04 36.65
C PRO A 154 20.85 -1.75 35.20
N LEU A 155 20.76 -2.77 34.34
CA LEU A 155 20.98 -2.65 32.90
C LEU A 155 19.65 -2.34 32.20
N SER A 156 19.66 -1.35 31.30
CA SER A 156 18.51 -1.05 30.42
C SER A 156 18.57 -1.92 29.16
N ALA A 157 17.39 -2.16 28.56
CA ALA A 157 17.21 -2.94 27.34
C ALA A 157 17.47 -2.12 26.08
#